data_AF-R4LFF8-F1
#
_entry.id   AF-R4LFF8-F1
#
_cell.length_a   1.000
_cell.length_b   1.000
_cell.length_c   1.000
_cell.angle_alpha   90.00
_cell.angle_beta   90.00
_cell.angle_gamma   90.00
#
_symmetry.space_group_name_H-M   'P 1'
#
loop_
_entity.id
_entity.type
_entity.pdbx_description
1 polymer ?
#
loop_
_entity_poly.entity_id
_entity_poly.type
_entity_poly.pdbx_seq_one_letter_code
_entity_poly.pdbx_strand_id
1 'polypeptide(L)'
;MRAIGGVLCLLLAGCGPAGDPGPVPTLIAPTVPFRMPAPSRVVPAPATPAGPSGLPAPSGAVTTSTGWEITVYYTAVEDLHGGDPTTVRGCLRLDCAHGHDDLGSYPSDFVAAVEAEGTGRTGSGRYLNWSYDVGFWLDSAPRDTAGRALRPFVSAAADPGVLARGTRFRIAGCGRVDDGSLPDATVCAALRTAKWQVTDEFTPGLGGRRHIDAYLGEETGGDFTESAWYVTLRDATLRVDQEA
;
A
#
# COMPACT_ATOMS: atom_id res chain seq x y z
N MET A 1 -14.34 34.11 -23.07
CA MET A 1 -13.57 34.51 -24.27
C MET A 1 -12.14 34.82 -23.85
N ARG A 2 -11.16 34.43 -24.67
CA ARG A 2 -9.68 34.47 -24.48
C ARG A 2 -9.11 33.21 -23.81
N ALA A 3 -8.08 32.53 -24.31
CA ALA A 3 -7.43 32.49 -25.63
C ALA A 3 -6.70 31.13 -25.72
N ILE A 4 -6.75 30.53 -26.91
CA ILE A 4 -6.19 29.22 -27.26
C ILE A 4 -4.71 29.39 -27.59
N GLY A 5 -3.83 28.65 -26.92
CA GLY A 5 -2.39 28.59 -27.20
C GLY A 5 -2.02 27.18 -27.63
N GLY A 6 -2.13 26.90 -28.94
CA GLY A 6 -1.66 25.65 -29.54
C GLY A 6 -0.15 25.68 -29.76
N VAL A 7 0.52 24.56 -29.50
CA VAL A 7 1.83 24.26 -30.06
C VAL A 7 1.70 22.97 -30.86
N LEU A 8 1.74 23.17 -32.17
CA LEU A 8 1.87 22.19 -33.24
C LEU A 8 3.33 21.75 -33.30
N CYS A 9 3.62 20.45 -33.23
CA CYS A 9 4.91 19.92 -33.65
C CYS A 9 4.70 18.72 -34.58
N LEU A 10 5.32 18.82 -35.75
CA LEU A 10 5.18 17.94 -36.91
C LEU A 10 5.75 16.54 -36.68
N LEU A 11 5.11 15.60 -37.35
CA LEU A 11 5.49 14.21 -37.60
C LEU A 11 6.86 14.07 -38.28
N LEU A 12 7.62 13.05 -37.86
CA LEU A 12 8.51 12.31 -38.76
C LEU A 12 8.27 10.80 -38.58
N ALA A 13 7.86 10.18 -39.69
CA ALA A 13 7.71 8.74 -39.84
C ALA A 13 9.08 8.08 -40.09
N GLY A 14 9.26 6.87 -39.55
CA GLY A 14 10.38 5.99 -39.88
C GLY A 14 10.02 4.54 -39.54
N CYS A 15 9.66 3.76 -40.56
CA CYS A 15 9.38 2.32 -40.47
C CYS A 15 10.64 1.47 -40.65
N GLY A 16 10.74 0.40 -39.85
CA GLY A 16 11.33 -0.89 -40.23
C GLY A 16 12.63 -1.29 -39.52
N PRO A 17 13.00 -2.59 -39.51
CA PRO A 17 12.18 -3.79 -39.35
C PRO A 17 12.58 -4.64 -38.12
N ALA A 18 11.75 -5.64 -37.83
CA ALA A 18 11.92 -6.65 -36.78
C ALA A 18 13.25 -7.42 -36.89
N GLY A 19 13.94 -7.57 -35.76
CA GLY A 19 15.03 -8.51 -35.57
C GLY A 19 14.59 -9.65 -34.65
N ASP A 20 14.64 -10.87 -35.17
CA ASP A 20 14.44 -12.12 -34.42
C ASP A 20 15.41 -12.23 -33.23
N PRO A 21 14.94 -12.53 -32.01
CA PRO A 21 15.80 -13.12 -30.99
C PRO A 21 15.93 -14.63 -31.27
N GLY A 22 17.15 -15.05 -31.65
CA GLY A 22 17.52 -16.44 -31.81
C GLY A 22 17.35 -17.29 -30.53
N PRO A 23 17.43 -18.62 -30.65
CA PRO A 23 17.10 -19.54 -29.57
C PRO A 23 18.09 -19.43 -28.39
N VAL A 24 17.53 -19.25 -27.20
CA VAL A 24 18.25 -19.31 -25.92
C VAL A 24 18.71 -20.75 -25.66
N PRO A 25 19.97 -21.00 -25.29
CA PRO A 25 20.44 -22.35 -25.00
C PRO A 25 19.89 -22.87 -23.67
N THR A 26 19.29 -24.05 -23.72
CA THR A 26 18.83 -24.86 -22.59
C THR A 26 20.02 -25.26 -21.70
N LEU A 27 20.08 -24.72 -20.49
CA LEU A 27 21.01 -25.20 -19.45
C LEU A 27 20.46 -26.50 -18.85
N ILE A 28 21.10 -27.61 -19.19
CA ILE A 28 20.90 -28.92 -18.56
C ILE A 28 21.60 -28.90 -17.20
N ALA A 29 20.85 -29.03 -16.11
CA ALA A 29 21.41 -29.20 -14.77
C ALA A 29 21.93 -30.64 -14.59
N PRO A 30 23.15 -30.86 -14.06
CA PRO A 30 23.63 -32.21 -13.74
C PRO A 30 22.93 -32.76 -12.50
N THR A 31 22.28 -33.92 -12.65
CA THR A 31 21.72 -34.71 -11.55
C THR A 31 22.83 -35.44 -10.82
N VAL A 32 23.16 -35.01 -9.59
CA VAL A 32 24.10 -35.72 -8.72
C VAL A 32 23.30 -36.63 -7.77
N PRO A 33 23.57 -37.94 -7.70
CA PRO A 33 22.85 -38.83 -6.79
C PRO A 33 23.25 -38.58 -5.33
N PHE A 34 22.29 -38.14 -4.52
CA PHE A 34 22.46 -37.97 -3.08
C PHE A 34 22.41 -39.35 -2.40
N ARG A 35 23.57 -39.83 -1.92
CA ARG A 35 23.71 -41.06 -1.15
C ARG A 35 23.45 -40.76 0.33
N MET A 36 22.34 -41.26 0.88
CA MET A 36 22.06 -41.17 2.32
C MET A 36 23.00 -42.09 3.13
N PRO A 37 23.67 -41.60 4.18
CA PRO A 37 24.25 -42.46 5.21
C PRO A 37 23.23 -42.81 6.31
N ALA A 38 23.33 -44.03 6.81
CA ALA A 38 22.52 -44.64 7.87
C ALA A 38 22.76 -43.99 9.26
N PRO A 39 21.82 -44.15 10.22
CA PRO A 39 21.92 -43.53 11.53
C PRO A 39 22.89 -44.28 12.46
N SER A 40 23.93 -43.59 12.92
CA SER A 40 24.77 -44.06 14.02
C SER A 40 24.15 -43.67 15.36
N ARG A 41 23.86 -44.68 16.19
CA ARG A 41 23.48 -44.53 17.60
C ARG A 41 24.64 -43.91 18.38
N VAL A 42 24.39 -42.79 19.06
CA VAL A 42 25.28 -42.25 20.08
C VAL A 42 24.62 -42.41 21.44
N VAL A 43 25.34 -43.05 22.36
CA VAL A 43 24.99 -43.29 23.77
C VAL A 43 25.17 -41.98 24.57
N PRO A 44 24.34 -41.66 25.58
CA PRO A 44 24.40 -40.38 26.27
C PRO A 44 25.46 -40.35 27.39
N ALA A 45 26.09 -39.19 27.58
CA ALA A 45 26.95 -38.86 28.72
C ALA A 45 26.18 -38.01 29.76
N PRO A 46 26.55 -38.05 31.06
CA PRO A 46 25.74 -37.48 32.13
C PRO A 46 25.87 -35.96 32.27
N ALA A 47 24.86 -35.39 32.93
CA ALA A 47 24.60 -33.96 33.08
C ALA A 47 25.55 -33.22 34.03
N THR A 48 25.81 -31.96 33.67
CA THR A 48 26.31 -30.90 34.58
C THR A 48 25.30 -29.75 34.51
N PRO A 49 24.87 -29.14 35.63
CA PRO A 49 23.80 -28.16 35.63
C PRO A 49 24.32 -26.81 35.13
N ALA A 50 23.91 -26.40 33.92
CA ALA A 50 24.03 -25.02 33.48
C ALA A 50 22.87 -24.21 34.08
N GLY A 51 23.21 -23.18 34.85
CA GLY A 51 22.26 -22.22 35.40
C GLY A 51 21.47 -21.48 34.30
N PRO A 52 20.41 -20.76 34.66
CA PRO A 52 19.56 -20.06 33.69
C PRO A 52 20.28 -18.80 33.20
N SER A 53 21.19 -18.95 32.23
CA SER A 53 21.65 -17.84 31.40
C SER A 53 20.65 -17.63 30.26
N GLY A 54 19.43 -17.22 30.62
CA GLY A 54 18.52 -16.60 29.67
C GLY A 54 19.04 -15.19 29.39
N LEU A 55 19.83 -15.04 28.32
CA LEU A 55 20.05 -13.72 27.75
C LEU A 55 18.65 -13.13 27.43
N PRO A 56 18.30 -11.94 27.94
CA PRO A 56 17.06 -11.30 27.52
C PRO A 56 17.13 -11.11 26.02
N ALA A 57 16.10 -11.58 25.30
CA ALA A 57 15.96 -11.27 23.89
C ALA A 57 16.04 -9.74 23.74
N PRO A 58 16.71 -9.20 22.70
CA PRO A 58 16.72 -7.77 22.48
C PRO A 58 15.29 -7.31 22.27
N SER A 59 14.71 -6.72 23.32
CA SER A 59 13.47 -5.98 23.22
C SER A 59 13.83 -4.74 22.42
N GLY A 60 13.52 -4.74 21.12
CA GLY A 60 13.65 -3.56 20.26
C GLY A 60 13.08 -2.36 21.01
N ALA A 61 13.84 -1.28 21.09
CA ALA A 61 13.40 -0.09 21.81
C ALA A 61 12.09 0.39 21.19
N VAL A 62 11.11 0.76 22.01
CA VAL A 62 9.85 1.36 21.52
C VAL A 62 9.90 2.84 21.85
N THR A 63 9.86 3.68 20.83
CA THR A 63 9.88 5.13 20.99
C THR A 63 8.46 5.69 20.91
N THR A 64 8.08 6.51 21.88
CA THR A 64 6.81 7.26 21.81
C THR A 64 7.04 8.58 21.09
N SER A 65 6.20 8.91 20.12
CA SER A 65 6.29 10.11 19.28
C SER A 65 4.93 10.80 19.19
N THR A 66 4.86 12.08 19.54
CA THR A 66 3.60 12.86 19.61
C THR A 66 3.48 13.85 18.45
N GLY A 67 2.31 14.51 18.33
CA GLY A 67 2.09 15.59 17.37
C GLY A 67 1.91 15.08 15.94
N TRP A 68 1.36 13.89 15.77
CA TRP A 68 1.10 13.31 14.45
C TRP A 68 -0.27 13.70 13.92
N GLU A 69 -0.31 13.97 12.63
CA GLU A 69 -1.51 13.92 11.82
C GLU A 69 -1.71 12.50 11.32
N ILE A 70 -2.93 11.99 11.43
CA ILE A 70 -3.31 10.69 10.85
C ILE A 70 -4.57 10.92 10.04
N THR A 71 -4.47 10.71 8.73
CA THR A 71 -5.63 10.58 7.85
C THR A 71 -5.90 9.11 7.60
N VAL A 72 -6.98 8.83 6.89
CA VAL A 72 -7.31 7.50 6.41
C VAL A 72 -7.50 7.53 4.90
N TYR A 73 -7.22 6.39 4.29
CA TYR A 73 -7.57 6.13 2.90
C TYR A 73 -8.16 4.73 2.79
N TYR A 74 -8.92 4.49 1.74
CA TYR A 74 -9.71 3.28 1.59
C TYR A 74 -9.75 2.82 0.13
N THR A 75 -10.40 1.69 -0.11
CA THR A 75 -10.70 1.21 -1.45
C THR A 75 -12.16 1.49 -1.76
N ALA A 76 -12.41 2.32 -2.76
CA ALA A 76 -13.76 2.60 -3.24
C ALA A 76 -14.43 1.30 -3.74
N VAL A 77 -15.75 1.18 -3.66
CA VAL A 77 -16.50 0.03 -4.15
C VAL A 77 -17.50 0.50 -5.19
N GLU A 78 -17.37 0.07 -6.44
CA GLU A 78 -18.14 0.57 -7.59
C GLU A 78 -19.65 0.64 -7.33
N ASP A 79 -20.24 -0.38 -6.69
CA ASP A 79 -21.67 -0.47 -6.40
C ASP A 79 -22.20 0.63 -5.45
N LEU A 80 -21.31 1.36 -4.78
CA LEU A 80 -21.64 2.47 -3.87
C LEU A 80 -21.57 3.84 -4.54
N HIS A 81 -21.12 3.91 -5.79
CA HIS A 81 -20.89 5.15 -6.53
C HIS A 81 -21.82 5.27 -7.74
N GLY A 82 -22.11 6.51 -8.11
CA GLY A 82 -23.02 6.84 -9.21
C GLY A 82 -22.39 7.72 -10.28
N GLY A 83 -23.27 8.40 -11.02
CA GLY A 83 -22.89 9.30 -12.08
C GLY A 83 -22.84 8.64 -13.46
N ASP A 84 -22.55 9.47 -14.47
CA ASP A 84 -22.55 9.03 -15.86
C ASP A 84 -21.36 8.10 -16.14
N PRO A 85 -21.55 7.01 -16.91
CA PRO A 85 -20.46 6.11 -17.25
C PRO A 85 -19.30 6.82 -17.95
N THR A 86 -18.11 6.66 -17.39
CA THR A 86 -16.85 7.22 -17.88
C THR A 86 -15.93 6.10 -18.33
N THR A 87 -15.49 6.14 -19.59
CA THR A 87 -14.48 5.22 -20.10
C THR A 87 -13.13 5.50 -19.47
N VAL A 88 -12.54 4.48 -18.86
CA VAL A 88 -11.21 4.55 -18.26
C VAL A 88 -10.21 3.86 -19.17
N ARG A 89 -9.09 4.55 -19.43
CA ARG A 89 -7.97 4.00 -20.18
C ARG A 89 -6.72 3.93 -19.31
N GLY A 90 -5.89 2.93 -19.58
CA GLY A 90 -4.67 2.75 -18.82
C GLY A 90 -3.97 1.45 -19.19
N CYS A 91 -3.41 0.79 -18.18
CA CYS A 91 -2.64 -0.43 -18.34
C CYS A 91 -3.44 -1.66 -17.89
N LEU A 92 -3.38 -2.75 -18.65
CA LEU A 92 -4.03 -4.01 -18.24
C LEU A 92 -3.36 -4.68 -17.02
N ARG A 93 -2.15 -4.22 -16.65
CA ARG A 93 -1.29 -4.71 -15.57
C ARG A 93 -0.28 -3.64 -15.16
N LEU A 94 0.29 -3.75 -13.96
CA LEU A 94 1.12 -2.73 -13.30
C LEU A 94 2.45 -2.38 -14.01
N ASP A 95 3.03 -3.27 -14.84
CA ASP A 95 4.34 -3.03 -15.48
C ASP A 95 4.25 -2.24 -16.80
N CYS A 96 3.28 -1.33 -16.86
CA CYS A 96 3.07 -0.34 -17.91
C CYS A 96 2.89 1.02 -17.23
N ALA A 97 3.17 2.11 -17.94
CA ALA A 97 2.91 3.46 -17.47
C ALA A 97 2.11 4.23 -18.52
N HIS A 98 1.06 4.93 -18.07
CA HIS A 98 0.16 5.77 -18.87
C HIS A 98 -0.36 5.09 -20.15
N GLY A 99 -0.77 3.82 -20.02
CA GLY A 99 -1.32 3.04 -21.12
C GLY A 99 -2.59 3.64 -21.73
N HIS A 100 -2.99 3.09 -22.88
CA HIS A 100 -4.17 3.55 -23.62
C HIS A 100 -5.21 2.43 -23.84
N ASP A 101 -4.98 1.26 -23.22
CA ASP A 101 -5.89 0.14 -23.29
C ASP A 101 -7.22 0.51 -22.64
N ASP A 102 -8.31 -0.06 -23.17
CA ASP A 102 -9.62 0.09 -22.58
C ASP A 102 -9.72 -0.76 -21.31
N LEU A 103 -9.89 -0.10 -20.15
CA LEU A 103 -10.04 -0.76 -18.86
C LEU A 103 -11.51 -0.95 -18.47
N GLY A 104 -12.44 -0.45 -19.28
CA GLY A 104 -13.87 -0.48 -19.03
C GLY A 104 -14.51 0.90 -18.89
N SER A 105 -15.81 0.90 -18.60
CA SER A 105 -16.59 2.10 -18.31
C SER A 105 -17.20 1.96 -16.93
N TYR A 106 -17.01 2.98 -16.09
CA TYR A 106 -17.38 2.97 -14.68
C TYR A 106 -18.16 4.23 -14.32
N PRO A 107 -18.96 4.24 -13.24
CA PRO A 107 -19.61 5.47 -12.76
C PRO A 107 -18.58 6.59 -12.53
N SER A 108 -18.87 7.82 -12.93
CA SER A 108 -17.92 8.93 -12.83
C SER A 108 -17.42 9.17 -11.40
N ASP A 109 -18.28 8.98 -10.41
CA ASP A 109 -17.96 9.23 -9.02
C ASP A 109 -17.00 8.16 -8.49
N PHE A 110 -17.13 6.92 -8.96
CA PHE A 110 -16.19 5.83 -8.68
C PHE A 110 -14.81 6.13 -9.25
N VAL A 111 -14.74 6.62 -10.50
CA VAL A 111 -13.46 6.99 -11.13
C VAL A 111 -12.77 8.09 -10.32
N ALA A 112 -13.51 9.13 -9.94
CA ALA A 112 -12.97 10.21 -9.11
C ALA A 112 -12.49 9.70 -7.74
N ALA A 113 -13.23 8.81 -7.10
CA ALA A 113 -12.82 8.18 -5.85
C ALA A 113 -11.56 7.33 -6.02
N VAL A 114 -11.42 6.58 -7.12
CA VAL A 114 -10.21 5.81 -7.43
C VAL A 114 -8.99 6.73 -7.62
N GLU A 115 -9.14 7.88 -8.26
CA GLU A 115 -8.04 8.85 -8.39
C GLU A 115 -7.67 9.50 -7.05
N ALA A 116 -8.66 9.80 -6.22
CA ALA A 116 -8.42 10.41 -4.91
C ALA A 116 -7.78 9.43 -3.91
N GLU A 117 -8.29 8.21 -3.84
CA GLU A 117 -7.93 7.20 -2.83
C GLU A 117 -6.87 6.19 -3.34
N GLY A 118 -6.60 6.18 -4.64
CA GLY A 118 -5.62 5.33 -5.32
C GLY A 118 -6.13 3.94 -5.73
N THR A 119 -7.29 3.48 -5.26
CA THR A 119 -7.87 2.19 -5.67
C THR A 119 -9.39 2.09 -5.48
N GLY A 120 -10.05 1.39 -6.40
CA GLY A 120 -11.43 0.93 -6.25
C GLY A 120 -11.63 -0.53 -6.69
N ARG A 121 -12.54 -1.26 -6.03
CA ARG A 121 -13.03 -2.57 -6.46
C ARG A 121 -14.19 -2.40 -7.44
N THR A 122 -14.06 -2.99 -8.61
CA THR A 122 -15.08 -3.01 -9.66
C THR A 122 -16.17 -4.04 -9.38
N GLY A 123 -17.30 -3.94 -10.06
CA GLY A 123 -18.42 -4.90 -9.97
C GLY A 123 -18.01 -6.32 -10.40
N SER A 124 -16.91 -6.46 -11.15
CA SER A 124 -16.33 -7.77 -11.49
C SER A 124 -15.45 -8.38 -10.39
N GLY A 125 -15.22 -7.66 -9.29
CA GLY A 125 -14.31 -8.05 -8.21
C GLY A 125 -12.83 -7.79 -8.48
N ARG A 126 -12.50 -7.14 -9.60
CA ARG A 126 -11.13 -6.67 -9.89
C ARG A 126 -10.86 -5.32 -9.23
N TYR A 127 -9.59 -4.95 -9.11
CA TYR A 127 -9.20 -3.66 -8.55
C TYR A 127 -8.70 -2.74 -9.65
N LEU A 128 -9.40 -1.62 -9.86
CA LEU A 128 -8.92 -0.49 -10.63
C LEU A 128 -8.05 0.35 -9.69
N ASN A 129 -6.75 0.34 -9.93
CA ASN A 129 -5.78 1.12 -9.16
C ASN A 129 -5.38 2.36 -9.97
N TRP A 130 -4.88 3.38 -9.28
CA TRP A 130 -4.40 4.62 -9.87
C TRP A 130 -3.19 5.16 -9.11
N SER A 131 -2.26 5.75 -9.84
CA SER A 131 -1.18 6.56 -9.26
C SER A 131 -0.72 7.61 -10.27
N TYR A 132 -0.07 8.66 -9.78
CA TYR A 132 0.43 9.73 -10.65
C TYR A 132 1.44 9.23 -11.70
N ASP A 133 2.33 8.30 -11.34
CA ASP A 133 3.41 7.84 -12.22
C ASP A 133 2.99 6.73 -13.21
N VAL A 134 1.83 6.09 -12.96
CA VAL A 134 1.35 4.95 -13.76
C VAL A 134 0.07 5.29 -14.52
N GLY A 135 -0.78 6.18 -13.99
CA GLY A 135 -2.18 6.30 -14.38
C GLY A 135 -3.00 5.10 -13.88
N PHE A 136 -4.06 4.75 -14.57
CA PHE A 136 -4.92 3.62 -14.19
C PHE A 136 -4.33 2.26 -14.58
N TRP A 137 -4.54 1.25 -13.74
CA TRP A 137 -4.36 -0.14 -14.14
C TRP A 137 -5.34 -1.09 -13.43
N LEU A 138 -5.55 -2.26 -14.03
CA LEU A 138 -6.33 -3.32 -13.39
C LEU A 138 -5.43 -4.34 -12.69
N ASP A 139 -5.84 -4.79 -11.51
CA ASP A 139 -5.15 -5.84 -10.74
C ASP A 139 -6.14 -6.80 -10.03
N SER A 140 -5.63 -7.76 -9.29
CA SER A 140 -6.36 -8.65 -8.39
C SER A 140 -6.34 -8.20 -6.93
N ALA A 141 -5.66 -7.09 -6.62
CA ALA A 141 -5.57 -6.52 -5.28
C ALA A 141 -5.28 -5.00 -5.33
N PRO A 142 -5.61 -4.24 -4.27
CA PRO A 142 -5.07 -2.89 -4.05
C PRO A 142 -3.55 -2.97 -3.85
N ARG A 143 -2.76 -2.10 -4.48
CA ARG A 143 -1.29 -2.17 -4.43
C ARG A 143 -0.65 -1.01 -3.66
N ASP A 144 0.38 -1.33 -2.88
CA ASP A 144 1.30 -0.34 -2.32
C ASP A 144 2.31 0.12 -3.39
N THR A 145 3.09 1.16 -3.08
CA THR A 145 4.14 1.70 -3.97
C THR A 145 5.20 0.66 -4.39
N ALA A 146 5.33 -0.49 -3.71
CA ALA A 146 6.22 -1.59 -4.11
C ALA A 146 5.51 -2.72 -4.89
N GLY A 147 4.24 -2.53 -5.28
CA GLY A 147 3.42 -3.50 -6.01
C GLY A 147 2.89 -4.66 -5.14
N ARG A 148 3.01 -4.58 -3.81
CA ARG A 148 2.46 -5.61 -2.90
C ARG A 148 1.03 -5.27 -2.52
N ALA A 149 0.25 -6.26 -2.10
CA ALA A 149 -1.13 -6.02 -1.71
C ALA A 149 -1.21 -5.14 -0.43
N LEU A 150 -2.01 -4.08 -0.47
CA LEU A 150 -2.40 -3.33 0.72
C LEU A 150 -3.26 -4.22 1.64
N ARG A 151 -3.09 -4.04 2.95
CA ARG A 151 -3.76 -4.86 3.96
C ARG A 151 -4.55 -3.96 4.92
N PRO A 152 -5.88 -4.15 5.02
CA PRO A 152 -6.71 -3.38 5.94
C PRO A 152 -6.17 -3.43 7.37
N PHE A 153 -6.11 -2.29 8.05
CA PHE A 153 -5.65 -2.18 9.44
C PHE A 153 -4.20 -2.68 9.67
N VAL A 154 -3.38 -2.64 8.62
CA VAL A 154 -1.96 -3.01 8.65
C VAL A 154 -1.14 -2.05 7.79
N SER A 155 -1.56 -1.80 6.56
CA SER A 155 -0.84 -0.91 5.66
C SER A 155 -1.06 0.56 6.02
N ALA A 156 0.00 1.34 5.93
CA ALA A 156 -0.04 2.78 6.05
C ALA A 156 0.93 3.43 5.06
N ALA A 157 0.63 4.66 4.67
CA ALA A 157 1.52 5.54 3.91
C ALA A 157 2.20 6.55 4.83
N ALA A 158 3.46 6.85 4.53
CA ALA A 158 4.21 7.92 5.17
C ALA A 158 5.20 8.52 4.17
N ASP A 159 5.68 9.72 4.46
CA ASP A 159 6.82 10.26 3.71
C ASP A 159 8.08 9.50 4.14
N PRO A 160 8.88 8.95 3.20
CA PRO A 160 10.06 8.15 3.54
C PRO A 160 11.13 8.94 4.31
N GLY A 161 11.16 10.27 4.19
CA GLY A 161 12.02 11.16 4.96
C GLY A 161 11.53 11.44 6.40
N VAL A 162 10.28 11.06 6.72
CA VAL A 162 9.66 11.25 8.04
C VAL A 162 9.55 9.94 8.79
N LEU A 163 9.00 8.91 8.16
CA LEU A 163 8.89 7.56 8.71
C LEU A 163 9.21 6.55 7.61
N ALA A 164 10.37 5.91 7.72
CA ALA A 164 10.88 5.02 6.69
C ALA A 164 9.90 3.86 6.41
N ARG A 165 9.84 3.43 5.16
CA ARG A 165 9.14 2.20 4.77
C ARG A 165 9.65 1.00 5.57
N GLY A 166 8.74 0.12 5.95
CA GLY A 166 9.02 -1.06 6.79
C GLY A 166 8.80 -0.78 8.27
N THR A 167 8.83 0.48 8.70
CA THR A 167 8.63 0.87 10.10
C THR A 167 7.29 0.37 10.61
N ARG A 168 7.33 -0.33 11.76
CA ARG A 168 6.14 -0.81 12.46
C ARG A 168 5.78 0.17 13.58
N PHE A 169 4.49 0.38 13.76
CA PHE A 169 4.02 1.26 14.82
C PHE A 169 2.63 0.86 15.35
N ARG A 170 2.25 1.53 16.43
CA ARG A 170 0.90 1.54 16.98
C ARG A 170 0.44 2.97 17.17
N ILE A 171 -0.83 3.21 16.91
CA ILE A 171 -1.47 4.44 17.36
C ILE A 171 -1.73 4.27 18.86
N ALA A 172 -1.02 5.02 19.69
CA ALA A 172 -1.13 4.96 21.14
C ALA A 172 -2.23 5.88 21.69
N GLY A 173 -2.47 7.00 21.01
CA GLY A 173 -3.54 7.94 21.29
C GLY A 173 -3.99 8.66 20.02
N CYS A 174 -5.31 8.84 19.87
CA CYS A 174 -5.91 9.41 18.66
C CYS A 174 -5.98 10.93 18.65
N GLY A 175 -5.60 11.61 19.73
CA GLY A 175 -5.65 13.07 19.79
C GLY A 175 -7.07 13.61 19.61
N ARG A 176 -7.26 14.51 18.64
CA ARG A 176 -8.50 15.24 18.37
C ARG A 176 -8.85 15.22 16.89
N VAL A 177 -10.11 15.44 16.55
CA VAL A 177 -10.51 15.72 15.15
C VAL A 177 -10.40 17.22 14.85
N ASP A 178 -10.61 17.62 13.60
CA ASP A 178 -10.34 18.99 13.12
C ASP A 178 -11.11 20.10 13.86
N ASP A 179 -12.30 19.81 14.41
CA ASP A 179 -13.08 20.77 15.21
C ASP A 179 -12.63 20.86 16.69
N GLY A 180 -11.61 20.09 17.08
CA GLY A 180 -11.07 20.02 18.44
C GLY A 180 -11.80 19.06 19.39
N SER A 181 -12.88 18.42 18.96
CA SER A 181 -13.56 17.39 19.74
C SER A 181 -12.74 16.08 19.80
N LEU A 182 -13.19 15.13 20.62
CA LEU A 182 -12.59 13.81 20.68
C LEU A 182 -13.09 12.97 19.50
N PRO A 183 -12.25 12.13 18.88
CA PRO A 183 -12.69 11.22 17.83
C PRO A 183 -13.69 10.20 18.37
N ASP A 184 -14.50 9.64 17.46
CA ASP A 184 -15.39 8.54 17.79
C ASP A 184 -14.63 7.40 18.49
N ALA A 185 -15.19 6.92 19.60
CA ALA A 185 -14.51 5.97 20.47
C ALA A 185 -14.28 4.61 19.79
N THR A 186 -15.20 4.19 18.92
CA THR A 186 -15.12 2.93 18.18
C THR A 186 -14.03 3.00 17.12
N VAL A 187 -14.01 4.09 16.35
CA VAL A 187 -12.99 4.34 15.32
C VAL A 187 -11.62 4.44 15.96
N CYS A 188 -11.47 5.24 17.02
CA CYS A 188 -10.20 5.35 17.73
C CYS A 188 -9.75 4.01 18.32
N ALA A 189 -10.66 3.21 18.90
CA ALA A 189 -10.31 1.87 19.40
C ALA A 189 -9.81 0.93 18.30
N ALA A 190 -10.46 0.94 17.13
CA ALA A 190 -10.06 0.14 15.98
C ALA A 190 -8.65 0.54 15.49
N LEU A 191 -8.42 1.84 15.28
CA LEU A 191 -7.14 2.38 14.84
C LEU A 191 -6.00 2.08 15.82
N ARG A 192 -6.27 2.09 17.13
CA ARG A 192 -5.27 1.76 18.17
C ARG A 192 -4.97 0.26 18.28
N THR A 193 -5.95 -0.59 18.00
CA THR A 193 -5.81 -2.06 18.06
C THR A 193 -5.03 -2.60 16.85
N ALA A 194 -5.13 -1.91 15.72
CA ALA A 194 -4.47 -2.24 14.47
C ALA A 194 -2.95 -2.32 14.58
N LYS A 195 -2.35 -3.13 13.70
CA LYS A 195 -0.91 -3.38 13.69
C LYS A 195 -0.25 -2.76 12.47
N TRP A 196 -0.01 -1.46 12.55
CA TRP A 196 0.44 -0.68 11.40
C TRP A 196 1.90 -0.94 11.01
N GLN A 197 2.13 -0.87 9.70
CA GLN A 197 3.43 -0.85 9.06
C GLN A 197 3.39 0.13 7.89
N VAL A 198 4.41 0.96 7.77
CA VAL A 198 4.59 1.80 6.57
C VAL A 198 4.94 0.89 5.41
N THR A 199 3.99 0.65 4.52
CA THR A 199 4.19 -0.18 3.31
C THR A 199 4.10 0.64 2.04
N ASP A 200 3.41 1.78 2.14
CA ASP A 200 3.11 2.69 1.06
C ASP A 200 3.74 4.06 1.33
N GLU A 201 3.73 4.95 0.34
CA GLU A 201 4.42 6.24 0.42
C GLU A 201 3.56 7.37 -0.15
N PHE A 202 3.63 8.54 0.50
CA PHE A 202 3.22 9.78 -0.16
C PHE A 202 4.19 10.10 -1.29
N THR A 203 3.76 10.91 -2.25
CA THR A 203 4.71 11.62 -3.11
C THR A 203 5.72 12.36 -2.23
N PRO A 204 7.04 12.14 -2.40
CA PRO A 204 8.05 12.71 -1.51
C PRO A 204 7.91 14.23 -1.33
N GLY A 205 7.89 14.68 -0.08
CA GLY A 205 7.72 16.06 0.33
C GLY A 205 6.26 16.51 0.51
N LEU A 206 5.26 15.71 0.12
CA LEU A 206 3.85 16.06 0.26
C LEU A 206 3.21 15.54 1.56
N GLY A 207 3.83 14.57 2.24
CA GLY A 207 3.34 14.02 3.52
C GLY A 207 3.65 14.87 4.76
N GLY A 208 4.04 16.13 4.61
CA GLY A 208 4.36 16.99 5.76
C GLY A 208 5.48 16.44 6.66
N ARG A 209 5.50 16.84 7.94
CA ARG A 209 6.59 16.49 8.88
C ARG A 209 6.27 15.33 9.82
N ARG A 210 4.99 15.00 10.01
CA ARG A 210 4.46 14.00 10.96
C ARG A 210 3.08 13.54 10.51
N HIS A 211 2.97 13.02 9.29
CA HIS A 211 1.71 12.53 8.73
C HIS A 211 1.80 11.05 8.45
N ILE A 212 0.71 10.35 8.74
CA ILE A 212 0.44 8.98 8.33
C ILE A 212 -0.90 8.95 7.62
N ASP A 213 -0.99 8.21 6.53
CA ASP A 213 -2.27 7.78 5.98
C ASP A 213 -2.54 6.32 6.32
N ALA A 214 -3.67 6.01 6.93
CA ALA A 214 -3.98 4.67 7.42
C ALA A 214 -4.97 3.95 6.50
N TYR A 215 -4.57 2.81 5.93
CA TYR A 215 -5.41 2.06 5.00
C TYR A 215 -6.49 1.25 5.74
N LEU A 216 -7.75 1.56 5.48
CA LEU A 216 -8.90 0.93 6.14
C LEU A 216 -9.42 -0.34 5.42
N GLY A 217 -9.07 -0.52 4.14
CA GLY A 217 -9.68 -1.54 3.30
C GLY A 217 -10.82 -0.98 2.46
N GLU A 218 -11.74 -1.83 2.03
CA GLU A 218 -12.90 -1.41 1.25
C GLU A 218 -13.87 -0.57 2.08
N GLU A 219 -14.41 0.49 1.49
CA GLU A 219 -15.54 1.21 2.10
C GLU A 219 -16.76 0.31 2.27
N THR A 220 -17.62 0.69 3.23
CA THR A 220 -18.71 -0.18 3.71
C THR A 220 -20.11 0.37 3.47
N GLY A 221 -20.24 1.55 2.86
CA GLY A 221 -21.54 2.18 2.54
C GLY A 221 -21.38 3.49 1.75
N GLY A 222 -22.45 3.92 1.08
CA GLY A 222 -22.41 5.04 0.11
C GLY A 222 -22.11 6.43 0.67
N ASP A 223 -22.20 6.61 2.00
CA ASP A 223 -21.85 7.87 2.69
C ASP A 223 -20.56 7.71 3.50
N PHE A 224 -19.59 6.90 3.02
CA PHE A 224 -18.38 6.58 3.78
C PHE A 224 -17.60 7.83 4.20
N THR A 225 -17.49 8.82 3.32
CA THR A 225 -16.79 10.09 3.59
C THR A 225 -17.50 10.99 4.60
N GLU A 226 -18.78 10.76 4.85
CA GLU A 226 -19.57 11.46 5.88
C GLU A 226 -19.62 10.66 7.19
N SER A 227 -19.05 9.46 7.20
CA SER A 227 -19.04 8.58 8.37
C SER A 227 -17.89 8.93 9.32
N ALA A 228 -18.00 8.46 10.57
CA ALA A 228 -16.92 8.61 11.54
C ALA A 228 -15.59 7.94 11.12
N TRP A 229 -15.61 7.04 10.14
CA TRP A 229 -14.41 6.36 9.64
C TRP A 229 -13.55 7.27 8.76
N TYR A 230 -14.15 8.24 8.05
CA TYR A 230 -13.42 9.21 7.24
C TYR A 230 -12.94 10.36 8.12
N VAL A 231 -11.81 10.12 8.80
CA VAL A 231 -11.35 10.96 9.91
C VAL A 231 -9.94 11.48 9.69
N THR A 232 -9.75 12.74 10.05
CA THR A 232 -8.43 13.32 10.30
C THR A 232 -8.20 13.46 11.80
N LEU A 233 -7.15 12.85 12.30
CA LEU A 233 -6.71 12.93 13.68
C LEU A 233 -5.51 13.88 13.79
N ARG A 234 -5.59 14.84 14.69
CA ARG A 234 -4.56 15.82 15.04
C ARG A 234 -3.97 15.49 16.40
N ASP A 235 -2.70 15.84 16.59
CA ASP A 235 -1.94 15.61 17.81
C ASP A 235 -1.94 14.14 18.29
N ALA A 236 -2.04 13.21 17.34
CA ALA A 236 -1.98 11.79 17.63
C ALA A 236 -0.59 11.40 18.16
N THR A 237 -0.57 10.28 18.89
CA THR A 237 0.64 9.72 19.47
C THR A 237 0.89 8.34 18.88
N LEU A 238 2.10 8.14 18.34
CA LEU A 238 2.58 6.84 17.87
C LEU A 238 3.51 6.19 18.90
N ARG A 239 3.48 4.87 18.95
CA ARG A 239 4.56 4.04 19.49
C ARG A 239 5.22 3.34 18.31
N VAL A 240 6.47 3.68 18.06
CA VAL A 240 7.25 3.20 16.92
C VAL A 240 8.21 2.13 17.41
N ASP A 241 8.15 0.95 16.79
CA ASP A 241 9.12 -0.11 17.03
C ASP A 241 10.44 0.32 16.39
N GLN A 242 11.51 0.47 17.16
CA GLN A 242 12.83 0.68 16.60
C GLN A 242 13.32 -0.65 16.01
N GLU A 243 13.82 -0.61 14.77
CA GLU A 243 14.69 -1.67 14.29
C GLU A 243 15.98 -1.63 15.11
N ALA A 244 16.42 -2.78 15.61
CA ALA A 244 17.62 -2.94 16.41
C ALA A 244 18.89 -2.86 15.55
#